data_AF-A0A662LN20-F1
#
_entry.id   AF-A0A662LN20-F1
#
_cell.length_a   1.000
_cell.length_b   1.000
_cell.length_c   1.000
_cell.angle_alpha   90.00
_cell.angle_beta   90.00
_cell.angle_gamma   90.00
#
_symmetry.space_group_name_H-M   'P 1'
#
loop_
_entity.id
_entity.type
_entity.pdbx_description
1 polymer ?
#
loop_
_entity_poly.entity_id
_entity_poly.type
_entity_poly.pdbx_seq_one_letter_code
_entity_poly.pdbx_strand_id
1 'polypeptide(L)' 'MVEKKEIWNIFSKELQWVKDKDVREKVITVWKTSADQEKWKTLDKVPFTLLFKNSGKLTYYTTRITNLWRNNV' A
#
# COMPACT_ATOMS: atom_id res chain seq x y z
N MET A 1 6.81 -11.60 -11.58
CA MET A 1 6.87 -11.42 -10.12
C MET A 1 6.86 -9.92 -9.90
N VAL A 2 6.12 -9.42 -8.92
CA VAL A 2 6.06 -7.97 -8.68
C VAL A 2 7.45 -7.49 -8.28
N GLU A 3 8.00 -6.49 -8.96
CA GLU A 3 9.30 -5.92 -8.65
C GLU A 3 9.21 -4.58 -7.92
N LYS A 4 10.25 -4.21 -7.18
CA LYS A 4 10.30 -2.91 -6.48
C LYS A 4 10.08 -1.71 -7.42
N LYS A 5 10.62 -1.80 -8.65
CA LYS A 5 10.42 -0.79 -9.70
C LYS A 5 8.96 -0.67 -10.13
N GLU A 6 8.23 -1.80 -10.18
CA GLU A 6 6.82 -1.81 -10.52
C GLU A 6 5.99 -1.14 -9.41
N ILE A 7 6.26 -1.47 -8.13
CA ILE A 7 5.66 -0.83 -6.96
C ILE A 7 5.91 0.69 -6.98
N TRP A 8 7.14 1.11 -7.29
CA TRP A 8 7.49 2.52 -7.42
C TRP A 8 6.66 3.22 -8.49
N ASN A 9 6.54 2.61 -9.66
CA ASN A 9 5.81 3.22 -10.78
C ASN A 9 4.33 3.39 -10.46
N ILE A 10 3.72 2.37 -9.86
CA ILE A 10 2.29 2.36 -9.48
C ILE A 10 1.99 3.47 -8.45
N PHE A 11 2.80 3.58 -7.41
CA PHE A 11 2.59 4.54 -6.31
C PHE A 11 3.51 5.76 -6.41
N SER A 12 3.94 6.13 -7.61
CA SER A 12 5.00 7.14 -7.81
C SER A 12 4.63 8.50 -7.20
N LYS A 13 3.35 8.87 -7.23
CA LYS A 13 2.82 10.11 -6.66
C LYS A 13 2.80 10.07 -5.13
N GLU A 14 2.28 9.00 -4.55
CA GLU A 14 2.14 8.83 -3.09
C GLU A 14 3.49 8.60 -2.42
N LEU A 15 4.38 7.83 -3.06
CA LEU A 15 5.73 7.59 -2.57
C LEU A 15 6.56 8.89 -2.56
N GLN A 16 6.29 9.84 -3.47
CA GLN A 16 6.91 11.17 -3.40
C GLN A 16 6.48 11.97 -2.17
N TRP A 17 5.30 11.71 -1.59
CA TRP A 17 4.88 12.34 -0.33
C TRP A 17 5.67 11.81 0.87
N VAL A 18 6.24 10.60 0.77
CA VAL A 18 7.14 10.01 1.78
C VAL A 18 8.54 10.58 1.59
N LYS A 19 8.84 11.76 2.17
CA LYS A 19 10.11 12.49 1.94
C LYS A 19 11.36 11.70 2.34
N ASP A 20 11.29 10.90 3.41
CA ASP A 20 12.39 10.05 3.86
C ASP A 20 12.58 8.86 2.92
N LYS A 21 13.79 8.72 2.39
CA LYS A 21 14.14 7.69 1.40
C LYS A 21 14.10 6.28 1.99
N ASP A 22 14.53 6.10 3.23
CA ASP A 22 14.59 4.80 3.89
C ASP A 22 13.17 4.33 4.27
N VAL A 23 12.30 5.23 4.71
CA VAL A 23 10.88 4.93 4.98
C VAL A 23 10.16 4.55 3.69
N ARG A 24 10.40 5.29 2.61
CA ARG A 24 9.83 5.00 1.29
C ARG A 24 10.27 3.62 0.79
N GLU A 25 11.55 3.30 0.94
CA GLU A 25 12.10 1.99 0.59
C GLU A 25 11.49 0.86 1.43
N LYS A 26 11.21 1.10 2.71
CA LYS A 26 10.50 0.15 3.58
C LYS A 26 9.06 -0.09 3.11
N VAL A 27 8.32 0.94 2.72
CA VAL A 27 6.96 0.80 2.16
C VAL A 27 6.98 -0.07 0.90
N ILE A 28 7.92 0.19 0.00
CA ILE A 28 8.10 -0.61 -1.22
C ILE A 28 8.48 -2.05 -0.86
N THR A 29 9.36 -2.23 0.12
CA THR A 29 9.79 -3.55 0.57
C THR A 29 8.65 -4.34 1.21
N VAL A 30 7.75 -3.71 1.97
CA VAL A 30 6.56 -4.36 2.51
C VAL A 30 5.67 -4.88 1.39
N TRP A 31 5.38 -4.06 0.37
CA TRP A 31 4.62 -4.49 -0.80
C TRP A 31 5.29 -5.64 -1.55
N LYS A 32 6.61 -5.58 -1.75
CA LYS A 32 7.38 -6.67 -2.38
C LYS A 32 7.31 -7.95 -1.56
N THR A 33 7.48 -7.84 -0.25
CA THR A 33 7.45 -8.99 0.68
C THR A 33 6.09 -9.66 0.65
N SER A 34 5.01 -8.90 0.73
CA SER A 34 3.65 -9.44 0.62
C SER A 34 3.41 -10.08 -0.74
N ALA A 35 3.89 -9.45 -1.82
CA ALA A 35 3.78 -10.01 -3.16
C ALA A 35 4.54 -11.33 -3.32
N ASP A 36 5.71 -11.45 -2.70
CA ASP A 36 6.50 -12.68 -2.75
C ASP A 36 5.87 -13.80 -1.93
N GLN A 37 5.41 -13.47 -0.71
CA GLN A 37 4.77 -14.42 0.20
C GLN A 37 3.48 -15.00 -0.40
N GLU A 38 2.64 -14.14 -0.96
CA GLU A 38 1.36 -14.53 -1.54
C GLU A 38 1.45 -14.85 -3.04
N LYS A 39 2.68 -14.85 -3.59
CA LYS A 39 3.00 -15.16 -4.99
C LYS A 39 2.19 -14.33 -5.99
N TRP A 40 1.99 -13.05 -5.68
CA TRP A 40 1.29 -12.10 -6.55
C TRP A 40 2.05 -11.94 -7.86
N LYS A 41 1.31 -12.07 -8.97
CA LYS A 41 1.86 -11.85 -10.31
C LYS A 41 1.90 -10.38 -10.70
N THR A 42 1.02 -9.58 -10.09
CA THR A 42 0.86 -8.13 -10.29
C THR A 42 0.11 -7.57 -9.08
N LEU A 43 0.41 -6.32 -8.68
CA LEU A 43 -0.29 -5.64 -7.59
C LEU A 43 -1.75 -5.28 -7.94
N ASP A 44 -2.05 -5.08 -9.23
CA ASP A 44 -3.39 -4.68 -9.69
C ASP A 44 -4.45 -5.78 -9.47
N LYS A 45 -4.01 -7.02 -9.30
CA LYS A 45 -4.88 -8.18 -9.06
C LYS A 45 -4.93 -8.58 -7.59
N VAL A 46 -4.25 -7.85 -6.72
CA VAL A 46 -4.28 -8.08 -5.28
C VAL A 46 -5.56 -7.48 -4.74
N PRO A 47 -6.51 -8.29 -4.25
CA PRO A 47 -7.65 -7.73 -3.55
C PRO A 47 -7.13 -6.92 -2.35
N PHE A 48 -7.49 -5.63 -2.28
CA PHE A 48 -7.22 -4.81 -1.10
C PHE A 48 -8.04 -5.34 0.07
N THR A 49 -7.51 -6.35 0.74
CA THR A 49 -8.13 -6.96 1.91
C THR A 49 -7.18 -6.85 3.09
N LEU A 50 -7.27 -5.72 3.79
CA LEU A 50 -6.87 -5.62 5.19
C LEU A 50 -7.80 -6.52 6.05
N LEU A 51 -7.50 -7.82 6.04
CA LEU A 51 -7.34 -8.75 7.17
C LEU A 51 -8.49 -8.99 8.19
N PHE A 52 -8.92 -10.27 8.23
CA PHE A 52 -9.30 -11.21 9.31
C PHE A 52 -10.21 -10.80 10.50
N LYS A 53 -10.76 -11.85 11.16
CA LYS A 53 -11.70 -11.75 12.31
C LYS A 53 -11.08 -10.99 13.50
N ASN A 54 -11.80 -9.99 14.02
CA ASN A 54 -11.46 -9.06 15.12
C ASN A 54 -10.56 -7.84 14.82
N SER A 55 -10.28 -7.47 13.56
CA SER A 55 -9.47 -6.28 13.21
C SER A 55 -10.13 -4.90 13.40
N GLY A 56 -11.30 -4.84 14.05
CA GLY A 56 -12.19 -3.69 13.89
C GLY A 56 -12.78 -3.64 12.47
N LYS A 57 -13.59 -2.63 12.16
CA LYS A 57 -14.20 -2.56 10.83
C LYS A 57 -13.18 -2.01 9.83
N LEU A 58 -12.84 -2.78 8.79
CA LEU A 58 -12.15 -2.30 7.56
C LEU A 58 -12.69 -0.94 7.08
N THR A 59 -14.00 -0.71 7.22
CA THR A 59 -14.68 0.55 6.90
C THR A 59 -14.28 1.71 7.81
N TYR A 60 -14.00 1.48 9.10
CA TYR A 60 -13.42 2.52 9.94
C TYR A 60 -12.03 2.93 9.43
N TYR A 61 -11.24 1.95 8.99
CA TYR A 61 -9.87 2.13 8.51
C TYR A 61 -9.80 2.96 7.23
N THR A 62 -10.60 2.58 6.23
CA THR A 62 -10.58 3.23 4.92
C THR A 62 -11.31 4.58 4.95
N THR A 63 -12.42 4.70 5.67
CA THR A 63 -13.17 5.97 5.75
C THR A 63 -12.43 7.06 6.53
N ARG A 64 -11.52 6.69 7.44
CA ARG A 64 -10.60 7.66 8.07
C ARG A 64 -9.56 8.18 7.07
N ILE A 65 -8.98 7.28 6.28
CA ILE A 65 -7.97 7.58 5.26
C ILE A 65 -8.54 8.49 4.16
N THR A 66 -9.76 8.20 3.68
CA THR A 66 -10.40 9.01 2.62
C THR A 66 -10.82 10.40 3.10
N ASN A 67 -11.24 10.54 4.36
CA ASN A 67 -11.67 11.84 4.89
C ASN A 67 -10.51 12.76 5.32
N LEU A 68 -9.35 12.22 5.69
CA LEU A 68 -8.14 13.02 5.91
C LEU A 68 -7.59 13.62 4.62
N TRP A 69 -7.61 12.82 3.55
CA TRP A 69 -7.15 13.26 2.23
C TRP A 69 -8.06 14.36 1.64
N ARG A 70 -9.38 14.28 1.85
CA ARG A 70 -10.37 15.28 1.40
C ARG A 70 -10.29 16.66 2.09
N ASN A 71 -9.70 16.75 3.29
CA ASN A 71 -9.65 17.99 4.08
C ASN A 71 -8.33 18.78 3.96
N ASN A 72 -7.36 18.29 3.17
CA ASN A 72 -6.03 18.93 3.01
C ASN A 72 -5.63 19.12 1.53
N VAL A 73 -6.60 19.02 0.61
CA VAL A 73 -6.43 19.24 -0.84
C VAL A 73 -7.52 20.21 -1.30
#